data_AF-A0A7V1ZJS2-F1
#
_entry.id   AF-A0A7V1ZJS2-F1
#
_cell.length_a   1.000
_cell.length_b   1.000
_cell.length_c   1.000
_cell.angle_alpha   90.00
_cell.angle_beta   90.00
_cell.angle_gamma   90.00
#
_symmetry.space_group_name_H-M   'P 1'
#
loop_
_entity.id
_entity.type
_entity.pdbx_description
1 polymer ?
#
loop_
_entity_poly.entity_id
_entity_poly.type
_entity_poly.pdbx_seq_one_letter_code
_entity_poly.pdbx_strand_id
1 'polypeptide(L)'
;MKHQEDITRSAGIVGLFTLISRITGYIRDMVIAYLFGARAETDAYYVAFRIPNLLRRLLAEGSLTVSFIPVFTEYLEKKGKEEAKKVADATFTTLSAV
;
A
#
# COMPACT_ATOMS: atom_id res chain seq x y z
N MET A 1 -19.31 19.81 10.22
CA MET A 1 -18.02 20.45 10.53
C MET A 1 -17.06 19.50 11.26
N LYS A 2 -17.42 18.90 12.41
CA LYS A 2 -16.54 17.93 13.13
C LYS A 2 -15.97 16.78 12.26
N HIS A 3 -16.78 16.18 11.39
CA HIS A 3 -16.33 15.08 10.52
C HIS A 3 -15.29 15.51 9.46
N GLN A 4 -15.30 16.78 9.03
CA GLN A 4 -14.30 17.30 8.08
C GLN A 4 -12.96 17.62 8.75
N GLU A 5 -12.98 18.05 10.02
CA GLU A 5 -11.76 18.25 10.83
C GLU A 5 -11.05 16.90 11.08
N ASP A 6 -11.81 15.85 11.40
CA ASP A 6 -11.26 14.51 11.64
C ASP A 6 -10.62 13.88 10.38
N ILE A 7 -11.24 14.07 9.20
CA ILE A 7 -10.69 13.61 7.92
C ILE A 7 -9.42 14.39 7.58
N THR A 8 -9.41 15.71 7.75
CA THR A 8 -8.23 16.55 7.45
C THR A 8 -7.05 16.20 8.36
N ARG A 9 -7.31 15.96 9.65
CA ARG A 9 -6.30 15.53 10.61
C ARG A 9 -5.74 14.15 10.26
N SER A 10 -6.62 13.18 9.96
CA SER A 10 -6.22 11.84 9.56
C SER A 10 -5.40 11.85 8.26
N ALA A 11 -5.84 12.61 7.25
CA ALA A 11 -5.13 12.79 6.00
C ALA A 11 -3.74 13.43 6.21
N GLY A 12 -3.64 14.44 7.08
CA GLY A 12 -2.36 15.07 7.43
C GLY A 12 -1.38 14.11 8.09
N ILE A 13 -1.86 13.26 9.01
CA ILE A 13 -1.04 12.24 9.67
C ILE A 13 -0.54 11.21 8.67
N VAL A 14 -1.42 10.66 7.83
CA VAL A 14 -1.05 9.68 6.79
C VAL A 14 -0.07 10.29 5.78
N GLY A 15 -0.30 11.54 5.37
CA GLY A 15 0.60 12.29 4.49
C GLY A 15 2.00 12.48 5.10
N LEU A 16 2.08 12.84 6.38
CA LEU A 16 3.36 12.98 7.10
C LEU A 16 4.12 11.65 7.16
N PHE A 17 3.46 10.57 7.55
CA PHE A 17 4.08 9.23 7.58
C PHE A 17 4.53 8.77 6.18
N THR A 18 3.75 9.10 5.15
CA THR A 18 4.12 8.81 3.75
C THR A 18 5.38 9.58 3.34
N LEU A 19 5.48 10.86 3.73
CA LEU A 19 6.63 11.70 3.40
C LEU A 19 7.89 11.24 4.12
N ILE A 20 7.79 10.91 5.41
CA ILE A 20 8.89 10.33 6.20
C ILE A 20 9.37 9.03 5.54
N SER A 21 8.45 8.14 5.17
CA SER A 21 8.78 6.87 4.50
C SER A 21 9.55 7.10 3.19
N ARG A 22 9.12 8.07 2.38
CA ARG A 22 9.80 8.43 1.12
C ARG A 22 11.21 8.99 1.35
N ILE A 23 11.38 9.88 2.33
CA ILE A 23 12.70 10.44 2.66
C ILE A 23 13.63 9.33 3.14
N THR A 24 13.18 8.46 4.04
CA THR A 24 13.99 7.32 4.52
C THR A 24 14.36 6.37 3.38
N GLY A 25 13.43 6.10 2.45
CA GLY A 25 13.71 5.32 1.24
C GLY A 25 14.77 5.97 0.35
N TYR A 26 14.70 7.28 0.15
CA TYR A 26 15.69 8.03 -0.62
C TYR A 26 17.08 7.99 0.04
N ILE A 27 17.15 8.16 1.36
CA ILE A 27 18.40 8.06 2.11
C ILE A 27 19.00 6.66 1.95
N ARG A 28 18.18 5.61 2.05
CA ARG A 28 18.63 4.22 1.80
C ARG A 28 19.24 4.09 0.41
N ASP A 29 18.58 4.60 -0.62
CA ASP A 29 19.07 4.49 -2.00
C ASP A 29 20.39 5.28 -2.20
N MET A 30 20.54 6.43 -1.53
CA MET A 30 21.79 7.21 -1.51
C MET A 30 22.93 6.46 -0.82
N VAL A 31 22.67 5.80 0.32
CA VAL A 31 23.66 4.98 1.04
C VAL A 31 24.08 3.79 0.18
N ILE A 32 23.14 3.12 -0.48
CA ILE A 32 23.43 2.01 -1.39
C ILE A 32 24.30 2.50 -2.56
N ALA A 33 23.95 3.63 -3.18
CA ALA A 33 24.74 4.22 -4.25
C ALA A 33 26.16 4.61 -3.81
N TYR A 34 26.31 5.17 -2.60
CA TYR A 34 27.61 5.56 -2.05
C TYR A 34 28.51 4.35 -1.72
N LEU A 35 27.95 3.32 -1.10
CA LEU A 35 28.72 2.14 -0.65
C LEU A 35 29.01 1.14 -1.77
N PHE A 36 28.03 0.92 -2.66
CA PHE A 36 28.12 -0.13 -3.68
C PHE A 36 28.36 0.40 -5.10
N GLY A 37 28.03 1.67 -5.38
CA GLY A 37 28.19 2.27 -6.70
C GLY A 37 27.33 1.59 -7.79
N ALA A 38 27.59 1.94 -9.05
CA ALA A 38 26.96 1.32 -10.22
C ALA A 38 27.62 -0.04 -10.51
N ARG A 39 27.19 -1.08 -9.80
CA ARG A 39 27.66 -2.47 -9.94
C ARG A 39 26.47 -3.40 -10.17
N ALA A 40 26.72 -4.54 -10.79
CA ALA A 40 25.69 -5.53 -11.10
C ALA A 40 24.88 -5.98 -9.86
N GLU A 41 25.51 -6.04 -8.70
CA GLU A 41 24.89 -6.34 -7.40
C GLU A 41 23.79 -5.31 -7.06
N THR A 42 24.10 -4.02 -7.22
CA THR A 42 23.20 -2.90 -6.94
C THR A 42 22.01 -2.89 -7.90
N ASP A 43 22.26 -3.16 -9.19
CA ASP A 43 21.22 -3.25 -10.20
C ASP A 43 20.28 -4.43 -9.94
N ALA A 44 20.82 -5.59 -9.56
CA ALA A 44 20.04 -6.76 -9.18
C ALA A 44 19.16 -6.49 -7.95
N TYR A 45 19.69 -5.78 -6.94
CA TYR A 45 18.92 -5.35 -5.77
C TYR A 45 17.74 -4.45 -6.17
N TYR A 46 17.96 -3.45 -7.03
CA TYR A 46 16.89 -2.56 -7.49
C TYR A 46 15.84 -3.28 -8.34
N VAL A 47 16.25 -4.20 -9.20
CA VAL A 47 15.34 -5.05 -9.99
C VAL A 47 14.52 -5.94 -9.07
N ALA A 48 15.14 -6.61 -8.09
CA ALA A 48 14.44 -7.43 -7.11
C ALA A 48 13.40 -6.61 -6.33
N PHE A 49 13.75 -5.38 -5.93
CA PHE A 49 12.84 -4.47 -5.24
C PHE A 49 11.64 -4.00 -6.08
N ARG A 50 11.65 -4.17 -7.41
CA ARG A 50 10.48 -3.87 -8.25
C ARG A 50 9.33 -4.83 -8.02
N ILE A 51 9.60 -6.10 -7.74
CA ILE A 51 8.54 -7.11 -7.52
C ILE A 51 7.64 -6.74 -6.33
N PRO A 52 8.15 -6.53 -5.11
CA PRO A 52 7.30 -6.13 -3.98
C PRO A 52 6.68 -4.75 -4.20
N ASN A 53 7.38 -3.81 -4.86
CA ASN A 53 6.82 -2.50 -5.16
C ASN A 53 5.66 -2.57 -6.17
N LEU A 54 5.72 -3.46 -7.15
CA LEU A 54 4.64 -3.69 -8.09
C LEU A 54 3.40 -4.21 -7.35
N LEU A 55 3.57 -5.22 -6.50
CA LEU A 55 2.48 -5.76 -5.67
C LEU A 55 1.88 -4.66 -4.78
N ARG A 56 2.71 -3.85 -4.12
CA ARG A 56 2.27 -2.72 -3.30
C ARG A 56 1.46 -1.71 -4.11
N ARG A 57 1.90 -1.37 -5.32
CA ARG A 57 1.19 -0.43 -6.20
C ARG A 57 -0.16 -0.98 -6.68
N LEU A 58 -0.24 -2.27 -6.97
CA LEU A 58 -1.48 -2.92 -7.42
C LEU A 58 -2.48 -3.10 -6.28
N LEU A 59 -2.01 -3.53 -5.10
CA LEU A 59 -2.89 -4.01 -4.02
C LEU A 59 -3.16 -2.98 -2.91
N ALA A 60 -2.21 -2.07 -2.66
CA ALA A 60 -2.24 -1.17 -1.49
C ALA A 60 -2.37 0.31 -1.85
N GLU A 61 -1.89 0.73 -3.03
CA GLU A 61 -2.03 2.11 -3.52
C GLU A 61 -3.03 2.23 -4.69
N GLY A 62 -3.49 1.10 -5.22
CA GLY A 62 -4.27 1.02 -6.45
C GLY A 62 -5.79 1.10 -6.26
N SER A 63 -6.50 0.93 -7.38
CA SER A 63 -7.96 0.88 -7.43
C SER A 63 -8.56 -0.16 -6.47
N LEU A 64 -7.83 -1.26 -6.23
CA LEU A 64 -8.28 -2.30 -5.30
C LEU A 64 -8.53 -1.74 -3.91
N THR A 65 -7.59 -1.00 -3.31
CA THR A 65 -7.76 -0.46 -1.94
C THR A 65 -8.91 0.55 -1.86
N VAL A 66 -9.01 1.44 -2.85
CA VAL A 66 -10.03 2.49 -2.91
C VAL A 66 -11.43 1.91 -3.07
N SER A 67 -11.58 0.82 -3.84
CA SER A 67 -12.88 0.17 -4.06
C SER A 67 -13.19 -0.91 -3.01
N PHE A 68 -12.18 -1.61 -2.48
CA PHE A 68 -12.36 -2.73 -1.55
C PHE A 68 -12.68 -2.27 -0.12
N ILE A 69 -11.96 -1.27 0.42
CA ILE A 69 -12.14 -0.85 1.81
C ILE A 69 -13.59 -0.40 2.11
N PRO A 70 -14.23 0.46 1.29
CA PRO A 70 -15.60 0.89 1.56
C PRO A 70 -16.59 -0.27 1.52
N VAL A 71 -16.47 -1.16 0.53
CA VAL A 71 -17.37 -2.32 0.35
C VAL A 71 -17.18 -3.33 1.49
N PHE A 72 -15.94 -3.64 1.85
CA PHE A 72 -15.64 -4.55 2.96
C PHE A 72 -16.15 -3.99 4.30
N THR A 73 -15.93 -2.69 4.56
CA THR A 73 -16.40 -2.03 5.78
C THR A 73 -17.92 -2.01 5.86
N GLU A 74 -18.61 -1.73 4.75
CA GLU A 74 -20.06 -1.78 4.69
C GLU A 74 -20.61 -3.18 5.00
N TYR A 75 -20.01 -4.23 4.44
CA TYR A 75 -20.42 -5.61 4.72
C TYR A 75 -20.15 -6.00 6.17
N LEU A 76 -19.01 -5.57 6.71
CA LEU A 76 -18.62 -5.83 8.10
C LEU A 76 -19.62 -5.19 9.09
N GLU A 77 -20.01 -3.95 8.85
CA GLU A 77 -20.92 -3.21 9.72
C GLU A 77 -22.38 -3.65 9.58
N LYS A 78 -22.86 -3.87 8.34
CA LYS A 78 -24.29 -4.13 8.09
C LYS A 78 -24.67 -5.61 8.08
N LYS A 79 -23.76 -6.48 7.63
CA LYS A 79 -24.04 -7.91 7.40
C LYS A 79 -23.21 -8.84 8.29
N GLY A 80 -22.30 -8.29 9.08
CA GLY A 80 -21.47 -9.03 10.03
C GLY A 80 -20.24 -9.66 9.39
N LYS A 81 -19.40 -10.26 10.25
CA LYS A 81 -18.07 -10.76 9.89
C LYS A 81 -18.09 -11.85 8.82
N GLU A 82 -19.10 -12.70 8.80
CA GLU A 82 -19.15 -13.86 7.91
C GLU A 82 -19.32 -13.44 6.44
N GLU A 83 -20.22 -12.49 6.18
CA GLU A 83 -20.44 -11.94 4.85
C GLU A 83 -19.26 -11.06 4.39
N ALA A 84 -18.66 -10.29 5.29
CA ALA A 84 -17.43 -9.55 4.98
C ALA A 84 -16.28 -10.48 4.58
N LYS A 85 -16.16 -11.65 5.25
CA LYS A 85 -15.17 -12.68 4.90
C LYS A 85 -15.41 -13.23 3.49
N LYS A 86 -16.66 -13.51 3.11
CA LYS A 86 -16.98 -13.96 1.74
C LYS A 86 -16.56 -12.95 0.68
N VAL A 87 -16.76 -11.65 0.92
CA VAL A 87 -16.30 -10.58 0.01
C VAL A 87 -14.77 -10.57 -0.11
N ALA A 88 -14.05 -10.72 1.01
CA ALA A 88 -12.59 -10.83 0.99
C ALA A 88 -12.13 -12.07 0.20
N ASP A 89 -12.70 -13.24 0.51
CA ASP A 89 -12.34 -14.51 -0.13
C ASP A 89 -12.61 -14.47 -1.65
N ALA A 90 -13.76 -13.91 -2.08
CA ALA A 90 -14.09 -13.75 -3.49
C ALA A 90 -13.13 -12.79 -4.20
N THR A 91 -12.76 -11.69 -3.54
CA THR A 91 -11.81 -10.71 -4.09
C THR A 91 -10.43 -11.35 -4.27
N PHE A 92 -9.92 -12.04 -3.24
CA PHE A 92 -8.62 -12.73 -3.30
C PHE A 92 -8.60 -13.88 -4.31
N THR A 93 -9.69 -14.65 -4.41
CA THR A 93 -9.81 -15.74 -5.39
C THR A 93 -9.74 -15.19 -6.82
N THR A 94 -10.48 -14.11 -7.10
CA THR A 94 -10.48 -13.47 -8.43
C THR A 94 -9.12 -12.87 -8.75
N LEU A 95 -8.48 -12.23 -7.76
CA LEU A 95 -7.15 -11.63 -7.92
C LEU A 95 -6.05 -12.68 -8.15
N SER A 96 -6.18 -13.86 -7.55
CA SER A 96 -5.21 -14.96 -7.72
C SER A 96 -5.40 -15.73 -9.02
N ALA A 97 -6.56 -15.61 -9.66
CA ALA A 97 -6.89 -16.28 -10.90
C ALA A 97 -6.44 -15.51 -12.16
N VAL A 98 -5.99 -14.26 -12.01
CA VAL A 98 -5.58 -13.34 -13.09
C VAL A 98 -4.08 -13.13 -13.10
#